data_AF-A0A2D5VNR7-F1
#
_entry.id   AF-A0A2D5VNR7-F1
#
_cell.length_a   1.000
_cell.length_b   1.000
_cell.length_c   1.000
_cell.angle_alpha   90.00
_cell.angle_beta   90.00
_cell.angle_gamma   90.00
#
_symmetry.space_group_name_H-M   'P 1'
#
loop_
_entity.id
_entity.type
_entity.pdbx_description
1 polymer ?
#
loop_
_entity_poly.entity_id
_entity_poly.type
_entity_poly.pdbx_seq_one_letter_code
_entity_poly.pdbx_strand_id
1 'polypeptide(L)'
;AIFEGIKKDAVESSYQIANEKGAAPDLEGSDVPRRNAHLLAIAPNANSSMIAGSSPSIEPWKSNAYVHNTRAGTHTVRNYYLKEELAEHGLDTPETWRSIVANDGSIAHLALPESVKAIFKTALEIDQRWIIRHAADRQPFICQGQSVNLFFPAGVLRAYVNEVHLMAWREGLKGLYYYRTESAAKADKLGVQLERVALGDAPSAEECTACHA
;
A
#
# COMPACT_ATOMS: atom_id res chain seq x y z
N ALA A 1 -3.59 -16.81 13.04
CA ALA A 1 -4.64 -16.00 13.71
C ALA A 1 -5.69 -15.46 12.73
N ILE A 2 -5.58 -14.27 12.11
CA ILE A 2 -6.69 -13.66 11.34
C ILE A 2 -7.13 -14.52 10.15
N PHE A 3 -6.22 -14.81 9.20
CA PHE A 3 -6.58 -15.55 7.98
C PHE A 3 -6.94 -17.01 8.22
N GLU A 4 -6.39 -17.59 9.28
CA GLU A 4 -6.75 -18.92 9.76
C GLU A 4 -8.19 -18.96 10.28
N GLY A 5 -8.60 -17.96 11.07
CA GLY A 5 -9.98 -17.81 11.52
C GLY A 5 -10.94 -17.65 10.34
N ILE A 6 -10.64 -16.73 9.42
CA ILE A 6 -11.44 -16.53 8.19
C ILE A 6 -11.56 -17.83 7.39
N LYS A 7 -10.47 -18.60 7.27
CA LYS A 7 -10.47 -19.89 6.57
C LYS A 7 -11.37 -20.91 7.25
N LYS A 8 -11.29 -21.02 8.59
CA LYS A 8 -12.14 -21.92 9.37
C LYS A 8 -13.62 -21.58 9.16
N ASP A 9 -13.98 -20.32 9.32
CA ASP A 9 -15.37 -19.86 9.22
C ASP A 9 -15.93 -20.03 7.80
N ALA A 10 -15.11 -19.76 6.76
CA ALA A 10 -15.50 -19.97 5.38
C ALA A 10 -15.73 -21.45 5.03
N VAL A 11 -14.90 -22.35 5.58
CA VAL A 11 -15.06 -23.81 5.38
C VAL A 11 -16.34 -24.29 6.06
N GLU A 12 -16.55 -23.91 7.33
CA GLU A 12 -17.75 -24.26 8.10
C GLU A 12 -19.01 -23.77 7.40
N SER A 13 -19.03 -22.50 6.96
CA SER A 13 -20.16 -21.94 6.23
C SER A 13 -20.44 -22.70 4.93
N SER A 14 -19.41 -23.07 4.18
CA SER A 14 -19.58 -23.82 2.92
C SER A 14 -20.10 -25.24 3.15
N TYR A 15 -19.76 -25.86 4.29
CA TYR A 15 -20.29 -27.15 4.72
C TYR A 15 -21.77 -27.05 5.08
N GLN A 16 -22.16 -26.04 5.88
CA GLN A 16 -23.57 -25.81 6.24
C GLN A 16 -24.45 -25.62 5.00
N ILE A 17 -24.00 -24.81 4.04
CA ILE A 17 -24.74 -24.62 2.78
C ILE A 17 -24.82 -25.91 1.97
N ALA A 18 -23.79 -26.77 2.02
CA ALA A 18 -23.81 -28.07 1.35
C ALA A 18 -24.87 -29.02 1.95
N ASN A 19 -25.04 -29.01 3.28
CA ASN A 19 -26.08 -29.81 3.94
C ASN A 19 -27.49 -29.36 3.55
N GLU A 20 -27.70 -28.06 3.33
CA GLU A 20 -29.02 -27.52 2.94
C GLU A 20 -29.30 -27.66 1.44
N LYS A 21 -28.29 -27.45 0.58
CA LYS A 21 -28.47 -27.28 -0.87
C LYS A 21 -27.78 -28.34 -1.72
N GLY A 22 -27.14 -29.32 -1.09
CA GLY A 22 -26.24 -30.29 -1.72
C GLY A 22 -24.82 -29.75 -1.91
N ALA A 23 -23.84 -30.65 -1.93
CA ALA A 23 -22.46 -30.32 -2.25
C ALA A 23 -22.30 -29.86 -3.72
N ALA A 24 -21.19 -29.19 -4.03
CA ALA A 24 -20.84 -28.91 -5.42
C ALA A 24 -20.56 -30.24 -6.17
N PRO A 25 -21.10 -30.43 -7.39
CA PRO A 25 -20.80 -31.63 -8.20
C PRO A 25 -19.29 -31.82 -8.44
N ASP A 26 -18.56 -30.72 -8.63
CA ASP A 26 -17.10 -30.75 -8.85
C ASP A 26 -16.30 -31.21 -7.61
N LEU A 27 -16.95 -31.41 -6.47
CA LEU A 27 -16.35 -31.90 -5.23
C LEU A 27 -16.77 -33.34 -4.88
N GLU A 28 -17.43 -34.04 -5.82
CA GLU A 28 -17.79 -35.45 -5.67
C GLU A 28 -16.52 -36.31 -5.41
N GLY A 29 -16.55 -37.11 -4.34
CA GLY A 29 -15.41 -37.92 -3.91
C GLY A 29 -14.39 -37.22 -3.00
N SER A 30 -14.59 -35.95 -2.65
CA SER A 30 -13.77 -35.28 -1.63
C SER A 30 -14.20 -35.64 -0.20
N ASP A 31 -13.25 -35.66 0.74
CA ASP A 31 -13.48 -36.10 2.14
C ASP A 31 -14.49 -35.23 2.91
N VAL A 32 -14.74 -33.99 2.47
CA VAL A 32 -15.65 -33.05 3.13
C VAL A 32 -16.60 -32.44 2.09
N PRO A 33 -17.91 -32.74 2.14
CA PRO A 33 -18.88 -32.17 1.21
C PRO A 33 -19.01 -30.66 1.47
N ARG A 34 -18.61 -29.84 0.49
CA ARG A 34 -18.70 -28.38 0.56
C ARG A 34 -19.52 -27.86 -0.61
N ARG A 35 -20.09 -26.66 -0.46
CA ARG A 35 -20.84 -26.01 -1.54
C ARG A 35 -19.94 -25.30 -2.54
N ASN A 36 -18.73 -24.91 -2.14
CA ASN A 36 -17.82 -24.11 -2.95
C ASN A 36 -16.44 -24.78 -3.02
N ALA A 37 -15.91 -24.97 -4.24
CA ALA A 37 -14.59 -25.54 -4.46
C ALA A 37 -13.46 -24.63 -3.90
N HIS A 38 -13.57 -23.34 -4.17
CA HIS A 38 -12.69 -22.29 -3.65
C HIS A 38 -13.49 -21.27 -2.83
N LEU A 39 -12.86 -20.75 -1.79
CA LEU A 39 -13.50 -19.89 -0.79
C LEU A 39 -12.86 -18.50 -0.68
N LEU A 40 -11.53 -18.44 -0.74
CA LEU A 40 -10.78 -17.24 -0.38
C LEU A 40 -9.83 -16.81 -1.51
N ALA A 41 -9.93 -15.54 -1.85
CA ALA A 41 -9.01 -14.77 -2.68
C ALA A 41 -8.93 -13.35 -2.12
N ILE A 42 -7.75 -12.73 -2.16
CA ILE A 42 -7.59 -11.33 -1.74
C ILE A 42 -7.50 -10.46 -2.98
N ALA A 43 -8.60 -9.80 -3.32
CA ALA A 43 -8.68 -8.86 -4.42
C ALA A 43 -8.26 -7.43 -3.98
N PRO A 44 -7.89 -6.56 -4.93
CA PRO A 44 -7.81 -5.13 -4.68
C PRO A 44 -9.20 -4.60 -4.33
N ASN A 45 -9.29 -3.68 -3.37
CA ASN A 45 -10.57 -3.18 -2.88
C ASN A 45 -10.63 -1.63 -2.87
N ALA A 46 -9.83 -0.95 -3.71
CA ALA A 46 -9.60 0.50 -3.63
C ALA A 46 -10.88 1.35 -3.51
N ASN A 47 -11.91 1.08 -4.32
CA ASN A 47 -13.16 1.84 -4.24
C ASN A 47 -13.94 1.52 -2.95
N SER A 48 -14.06 0.24 -2.60
CA SER A 48 -14.74 -0.19 -1.38
C SER A 48 -14.01 0.25 -0.11
N SER A 49 -12.68 0.32 -0.11
CA SER A 49 -11.91 0.78 1.05
C SER A 49 -12.12 2.27 1.29
N MET A 50 -12.25 3.07 0.22
CA MET A 50 -12.64 4.48 0.34
C MET A 50 -14.05 4.64 0.92
N ILE A 51 -15.02 3.85 0.45
CA ILE A 51 -16.39 3.87 0.98
C ILE A 51 -16.41 3.47 2.46
N ALA A 52 -15.64 2.44 2.83
CA ALA A 52 -15.58 1.91 4.18
C ALA A 52 -14.63 2.68 5.12
N GLY A 53 -13.92 3.70 4.63
CA GLY A 53 -12.93 4.44 5.42
C GLY A 53 -11.76 3.57 5.92
N SER A 54 -11.36 2.55 5.15
CA SER A 54 -10.31 1.58 5.52
C SER A 54 -9.11 1.62 4.60
N SER A 55 -8.03 0.95 4.99
CA SER A 55 -6.86 0.75 4.12
C SER A 55 -7.21 -0.14 2.92
N PRO A 56 -6.53 0.04 1.77
CA PRO A 56 -6.73 -0.81 0.62
C PRO A 56 -6.21 -2.22 0.88
N SER A 57 -7.13 -3.17 0.99
CA SER A 57 -6.90 -4.61 1.03
C SER A 57 -5.87 -4.99 2.09
N ILE A 58 -4.74 -5.56 1.66
CA ILE A 58 -3.62 -5.97 2.52
C ILE A 58 -2.41 -5.05 2.39
N GLU A 59 -2.58 -3.89 1.76
CA GLU A 59 -1.48 -3.00 1.43
C GLU A 59 -1.16 -2.04 2.58
N PRO A 60 0.12 -1.69 2.77
CA PRO A 60 0.46 -0.54 3.59
C PRO A 60 -0.09 0.75 2.97
N TRP A 61 -0.27 1.78 3.79
CA TRP A 61 -0.66 3.10 3.30
C TRP A 61 0.41 3.65 2.36
N LYS A 62 0.02 3.97 1.12
CA LYS A 62 0.94 4.58 0.16
C LYS A 62 1.42 5.96 0.62
N SER A 63 0.58 6.69 1.34
CA SER A 63 0.82 8.06 1.75
C SER A 63 -0.05 8.39 2.97
N ASN A 64 0.49 9.11 3.96
CA ASN A 64 -0.32 9.57 5.09
C ASN A 64 -1.14 10.82 4.79
N ALA A 65 -0.83 11.55 3.72
CA ALA A 65 -1.65 12.66 3.25
C ALA A 65 -1.47 12.89 1.76
N TYR A 66 -2.57 13.01 1.03
CA TYR A 66 -2.55 13.25 -0.41
C TYR A 66 -3.67 14.19 -0.85
N VAL A 67 -3.46 14.82 -2.00
CA VAL A 67 -4.43 15.71 -2.61
C VAL A 67 -5.35 14.91 -3.52
N HIS A 68 -6.65 15.01 -3.29
CA HIS A 68 -7.69 14.39 -4.09
C HIS A 68 -8.49 15.46 -4.82
N ASN A 69 -8.42 15.44 -6.16
CA ASN A 69 -9.17 16.34 -7.02
C ASN A 69 -10.52 15.74 -7.34
N THR A 70 -11.59 16.46 -6.99
CA THR A 70 -12.97 16.10 -7.33
C THR A 70 -13.58 17.17 -8.23
N ARG A 71 -14.74 16.88 -8.80
CA ARG A 71 -15.53 17.90 -9.52
C ARG A 71 -15.90 19.11 -8.64
N ALA A 72 -15.96 18.93 -7.32
CA ALA A 72 -16.32 19.96 -6.34
C ALA A 72 -15.10 20.77 -5.84
N GLY A 73 -13.88 20.40 -6.24
CA GLY A 73 -12.65 21.06 -5.83
C GLY A 73 -11.57 20.10 -5.34
N THR A 74 -10.50 20.70 -4.83
CA THR A 74 -9.28 20.03 -4.37
C THR A 74 -9.35 19.85 -2.85
N HIS A 75 -9.32 18.60 -2.38
CA HIS A 75 -9.38 18.27 -0.96
C HIS A 75 -8.15 17.47 -0.54
N THR A 76 -7.57 17.80 0.62
CA THR A 76 -6.49 17.00 1.20
C THR A 76 -7.09 15.88 2.03
N VAL A 77 -6.82 14.63 1.64
CA VAL A 77 -7.13 13.45 2.43
C VAL A 77 -5.98 13.22 3.41
N ARG A 78 -6.31 12.99 4.68
CA ARG A 78 -5.35 12.82 5.78
C ARG A 78 -5.59 11.48 6.46
N ASN A 79 -4.51 10.80 6.85
CA ASN A 79 -4.59 9.59 7.66
C ASN A 79 -5.21 9.93 9.02
N TYR A 80 -6.34 9.29 9.30
CA TYR A 80 -7.14 9.51 10.51
C TYR A 80 -6.31 9.26 11.78
N TYR A 81 -5.59 8.14 11.83
CA TYR A 81 -4.77 7.74 12.98
C TYR A 81 -3.57 8.66 13.20
N LEU A 82 -2.92 9.10 12.12
CA LEU A 82 -1.81 10.04 12.23
C LEU A 82 -2.26 11.40 12.78
N LYS A 83 -3.49 11.82 12.47
CA LYS A 83 -4.02 13.08 12.97
C LYS A 83 -4.09 13.09 14.50
N GLU A 84 -4.58 12.01 15.09
CA GLU A 84 -4.65 11.86 16.56
C GLU A 84 -3.25 11.95 17.17
N GLU A 85 -2.28 11.23 16.60
CA GLU A 85 -0.89 11.27 17.05
C GLU A 85 -0.28 12.67 16.92
N LEU A 86 -0.44 13.34 15.77
CA LEU A 86 0.06 14.71 15.59
C LEU A 86 -0.55 15.68 16.58
N ALA A 87 -1.82 15.50 16.95
CA ALA A 87 -2.47 16.35 17.95
C ALA A 87 -1.84 16.17 19.34
N GLU A 88 -1.49 14.95 19.73
CA GLU A 88 -0.81 14.66 21.00
C GLU A 88 0.57 15.32 21.09
N HIS A 89 1.28 15.45 19.96
CA HIS A 89 2.59 16.13 19.89
C HIS A 89 2.50 17.62 19.56
N GLY A 90 1.29 18.22 19.50
CA GLY A 90 1.11 19.63 19.16
C GLY A 90 1.47 19.99 17.71
N LEU A 91 1.47 19.01 16.81
CA LEU A 91 1.86 19.12 15.40
C LEU A 91 0.66 19.04 14.43
N ASP A 92 -0.59 18.91 14.89
CA ASP A 92 -1.80 18.93 14.03
C ASP A 92 -2.10 20.36 13.51
N THR A 93 -1.23 20.87 12.64
CA THR A 93 -1.33 22.20 12.04
C THR A 93 -1.42 22.13 10.51
N PRO A 94 -2.06 23.12 9.85
CA PRO A 94 -2.07 23.19 8.39
C PRO A 94 -0.67 23.16 7.77
N GLU A 95 0.33 23.74 8.42
CA GLU A 95 1.73 23.77 8.00
C GLU A 95 2.34 22.37 8.01
N THR A 96 2.11 21.59 9.08
CA THR A 96 2.56 20.19 9.17
C THR A 96 1.95 19.36 8.06
N TRP A 97 0.64 19.45 7.84
CA TRP A 97 -0.01 18.68 6.77
C TRP A 97 0.47 19.08 5.37
N ARG A 98 0.71 20.37 5.12
CA ARG A 98 1.35 20.83 3.87
C ARG A 98 2.74 20.23 3.71
N SER A 99 3.53 20.20 4.78
CA SER A 99 4.86 19.58 4.81
C SER A 99 4.80 18.08 4.53
N ILE A 100 3.84 17.35 5.08
CA ILE A 100 3.63 15.92 4.82
C ILE A 100 3.30 15.68 3.35
N VAL A 101 2.38 16.44 2.76
CA VAL A 101 2.05 16.32 1.32
C VAL A 101 3.25 16.66 0.43
N ALA A 102 4.03 17.68 0.81
CA ALA A 102 5.26 18.05 0.12
C ALA A 102 6.33 16.93 0.16
N ASN A 103 6.30 16.09 1.20
CA ASN A 103 7.15 14.91 1.35
C ASN A 103 6.44 13.60 0.98
N ASP A 104 5.51 13.64 0.03
CA ASP A 104 4.85 12.45 -0.56
C ASP A 104 4.01 11.64 0.45
N GLY A 105 3.67 12.23 1.59
CA GLY A 105 2.97 11.57 2.68
C GLY A 105 3.87 10.99 3.77
N SER A 106 5.18 11.11 3.64
CA SER A 106 6.12 10.71 4.69
C SER A 106 6.03 11.65 5.89
N ILE A 107 6.30 11.10 7.08
CA ILE A 107 6.49 11.85 8.32
C ILE A 107 7.91 11.75 8.86
N ALA A 108 8.83 11.11 8.13
CA ALA A 108 10.17 10.80 8.62
C ALA A 108 10.97 12.07 9.01
N HIS A 109 10.70 13.19 8.33
CA HIS A 109 11.31 14.50 8.56
C HIS A 109 10.75 15.25 9.78
N LEU A 110 9.61 14.83 10.33
CA LEU A 110 9.00 15.51 11.47
C LEU A 110 9.77 15.18 12.77
N ALA A 111 9.75 16.11 13.72
CA ALA A 111 10.34 15.93 15.05
C ALA A 111 9.45 15.08 15.96
N LEU A 112 9.18 13.84 15.53
CA LEU A 112 8.38 12.84 16.24
C LEU A 112 9.28 11.72 16.80
N PRO A 113 8.84 10.99 17.83
CA PRO A 113 9.55 9.80 18.29
C PRO A 113 9.70 8.75 17.18
N GLU A 114 10.82 8.01 17.17
CA GLU A 114 11.06 6.96 16.17
C GLU A 114 10.02 5.82 16.24
N SER A 115 9.44 5.56 17.42
CA SER A 115 8.32 4.62 17.57
C SER A 115 7.10 5.02 16.74
N VAL A 116 6.78 6.32 16.72
CA VAL A 116 5.68 6.89 15.93
C VAL A 116 6.01 6.81 14.45
N LYS A 117 7.20 7.26 14.05
CA LYS A 117 7.65 7.20 12.66
C LYS A 117 7.64 5.78 12.11
N ALA A 118 7.99 4.78 12.94
CA ALA A 118 7.97 3.38 12.55
C ALA A 118 6.55 2.88 12.22
N ILE A 119 5.52 3.35 12.93
CA ILE A 119 4.12 2.97 12.72
C ILE A 119 3.58 3.56 11.40
N PHE A 120 3.92 4.82 11.11
CA PHE A 120 3.37 5.56 9.96
C PHE A 120 4.28 5.56 8.73
N LYS A 121 5.20 4.59 8.62
CA LYS A 121 5.95 4.39 7.38
C LYS A 121 5.01 4.19 6.21
N THR A 122 5.25 4.94 5.15
CA THR A 122 4.57 4.78 3.86
C THR A 122 5.04 3.50 3.16
N ALA A 123 4.27 3.05 2.18
CA ALA A 123 4.57 1.84 1.41
C ALA A 123 5.99 1.80 0.81
N LEU A 124 6.54 2.97 0.44
CA LEU A 124 7.89 3.11 -0.15
C LEU A 124 9.02 3.08 0.89
N GLU A 125 8.71 3.36 2.15
CA GLU A 125 9.66 3.38 3.27
C GLU A 125 9.76 2.01 3.96
N ILE A 126 8.85 1.09 3.64
CA ILE A 126 8.82 -0.27 4.16
C ILE A 126 9.77 -1.15 3.34
N ASP A 127 10.56 -1.97 4.02
CA ASP A 127 11.31 -3.04 3.37
C ASP A 127 10.33 -4.07 2.82
N GLN A 128 10.34 -4.24 1.50
CA GLN A 128 9.40 -5.05 0.73
C GLN A 128 9.50 -6.54 1.07
N ARG A 129 10.61 -6.99 1.69
CA ARG A 129 10.72 -8.35 2.24
C ARG A 129 9.70 -8.60 3.34
N TRP A 130 9.29 -7.59 4.11
CA TRP A 130 8.20 -7.73 5.08
C TRP A 130 6.85 -7.96 4.40
N ILE A 131 6.58 -7.29 3.27
CA ILE A 131 5.37 -7.53 2.49
C ILE A 131 5.33 -8.98 2.00
N ILE A 132 6.45 -9.49 1.49
CA ILE A 132 6.57 -10.88 1.06
C ILE A 132 6.36 -11.85 2.22
N ARG A 133 7.03 -11.65 3.37
CA ARG A 133 6.84 -12.51 4.55
C ARG A 133 5.39 -12.55 4.99
N HIS A 134 4.76 -11.40 5.15
CA HIS A 134 3.37 -11.36 5.58
C HIS A 134 2.39 -11.93 4.55
N ALA A 135 2.69 -11.80 3.25
CA ALA A 135 1.94 -12.47 2.20
C ALA A 135 2.13 -13.99 2.26
N ALA A 136 3.34 -14.47 2.55
CA ALA A 136 3.66 -15.88 2.66
C ALA A 136 2.96 -16.49 3.87
N ASP A 137 3.03 -15.83 5.03
CA ASP A 137 2.38 -16.28 6.28
C ASP A 137 0.88 -16.52 6.11
N ARG A 138 0.20 -15.71 5.28
CA ARG A 138 -1.24 -15.86 5.02
C ARG A 138 -1.58 -16.80 3.85
N GLN A 139 -0.65 -17.05 2.94
CA GLN A 139 -0.88 -17.81 1.71
C GLN A 139 -1.44 -19.23 1.96
N PRO A 140 -1.00 -20.00 2.98
CA PRO A 140 -1.56 -21.32 3.30
C PRO A 140 -3.07 -21.31 3.58
N PHE A 141 -3.59 -20.20 4.10
CA PHE A 141 -5.00 -20.06 4.42
C PHE A 141 -5.85 -19.62 3.21
N ILE A 142 -5.22 -19.20 2.11
CA ILE A 142 -5.89 -18.67 0.91
C ILE A 142 -5.81 -19.71 -0.20
N CYS A 143 -6.95 -20.28 -0.60
CA CYS A 143 -6.97 -21.34 -1.62
C CYS A 143 -6.70 -20.82 -3.03
N GLN A 144 -7.09 -19.59 -3.36
CA GLN A 144 -6.72 -18.92 -4.61
C GLN A 144 -5.45 -18.09 -4.39
N GLY A 145 -5.37 -16.88 -4.96
CA GLY A 145 -4.25 -15.94 -4.79
C GLY A 145 -4.60 -14.70 -3.96
N GLN A 146 -3.63 -13.79 -3.93
CA GLN A 146 -3.71 -12.48 -3.29
C GLN A 146 -3.02 -11.45 -4.18
N SER A 147 -3.65 -10.29 -4.36
CA SER A 147 -3.09 -9.19 -5.15
C SER A 147 -2.03 -8.42 -4.35
N VAL A 148 -0.80 -8.97 -4.31
CA VAL A 148 0.33 -8.37 -3.57
C VAL A 148 1.03 -7.35 -4.44
N ASN A 149 0.84 -6.07 -4.14
CA ASN A 149 1.61 -4.97 -4.74
C ASN A 149 2.95 -4.79 -4.03
N LEU A 150 3.98 -4.44 -4.79
CA LEU A 150 5.31 -4.08 -4.28
C LEU A 150 5.64 -2.64 -4.66
N PHE A 151 6.34 -1.95 -3.77
CA PHE A 151 6.63 -0.53 -3.85
C PHE A 151 8.15 -0.32 -3.75
N PHE A 152 8.71 0.28 -4.79
CA PHE A 152 10.14 0.49 -4.89
C PHE A 152 10.42 1.97 -5.12
N PRO A 153 11.26 2.62 -4.29
CA PRO A 153 11.63 4.00 -4.52
C PRO A 153 12.45 4.15 -5.80
N ALA A 154 12.42 5.34 -6.39
CA ALA A 154 13.25 5.65 -7.55
C ALA A 154 14.74 5.43 -7.22
N GLY A 155 15.48 4.82 -8.14
CA GLY A 155 16.91 4.55 -7.96
C GLY A 155 17.23 3.35 -7.06
N VAL A 156 16.24 2.56 -6.63
CA VAL A 156 16.50 1.33 -5.86
C VAL A 156 17.42 0.37 -6.61
N LEU A 157 18.27 -0.35 -5.87
CA LEU A 157 19.18 -1.34 -6.45
C LEU A 157 18.40 -2.48 -7.12
N ARG A 158 18.73 -2.78 -8.38
CA ARG A 158 18.15 -3.91 -9.13
C ARG A 158 18.36 -5.25 -8.39
N ALA A 159 19.47 -5.39 -7.69
CA ALA A 159 19.78 -6.58 -6.88
C ALA A 159 18.73 -6.80 -5.78
N TYR A 160 18.30 -5.74 -5.09
CA TYR A 160 17.27 -5.81 -4.07
C TYR A 160 15.89 -6.13 -4.68
N VAL A 161 15.54 -5.51 -5.81
CA VAL A 161 14.30 -5.86 -6.52
C VAL A 161 14.30 -7.35 -6.88
N ASN A 162 15.39 -7.87 -7.45
CA ASN A 162 15.54 -9.28 -7.77
C ASN A 162 15.45 -10.18 -6.53
N GLU A 163 16.11 -9.81 -5.42
CA GLU A 163 16.03 -10.52 -4.14
C GLU A 163 14.58 -10.65 -3.66
N VAL A 164 13.81 -9.57 -3.66
CA VAL A 164 12.40 -9.55 -3.23
C VAL A 164 11.54 -10.48 -4.09
N HIS A 165 11.73 -10.48 -5.41
CA HIS A 165 10.96 -11.35 -6.32
C HIS A 165 11.35 -12.82 -6.17
N LEU A 166 12.65 -13.12 -6.03
CA LEU A 166 13.10 -14.49 -5.76
C LEU A 166 12.63 -14.99 -4.40
N MET A 167 12.57 -14.11 -3.40
CA MET A 167 11.99 -14.43 -2.10
C MET A 167 10.50 -14.78 -2.24
N ALA A 168 9.71 -14.01 -2.98
CA ALA A 168 8.30 -14.31 -3.22
C ALA A 168 8.08 -15.72 -3.78
N TRP A 169 8.92 -16.12 -4.75
CA TRP A 169 8.89 -17.46 -5.31
C TRP A 169 9.31 -18.55 -4.30
N ARG A 170 10.41 -18.34 -3.57
CA ARG A 170 10.92 -19.30 -2.56
C ARG A 170 9.92 -19.52 -1.43
N GLU A 171 9.21 -18.47 -1.03
CA GLU A 171 8.21 -18.50 0.04
C GLU A 171 6.84 -19.05 -0.44
N GLY A 172 6.74 -19.49 -1.70
CA GLY A 172 5.56 -20.19 -2.22
C GLY A 172 4.37 -19.27 -2.52
N LEU A 173 4.61 -17.98 -2.76
CA LEU A 173 3.54 -17.09 -3.24
C LEU A 173 3.05 -17.52 -4.62
N LYS A 174 1.73 -17.51 -4.81
CA LYS A 174 1.11 -17.92 -6.07
C LYS A 174 1.18 -16.84 -7.16
N GLY A 175 1.49 -15.60 -6.77
CA GLY A 175 1.63 -14.48 -7.71
C GLY A 175 1.93 -13.17 -6.99
N LEU A 176 2.47 -12.23 -7.76
CA LEU A 176 2.62 -10.82 -7.41
C LEU A 176 1.73 -10.01 -8.36
N TYR A 177 1.43 -8.75 -8.01
CA TYR A 177 0.53 -7.90 -8.79
C TYR A 177 1.26 -6.76 -9.50
N TYR A 178 1.23 -5.53 -8.98
CA TYR A 178 1.98 -4.42 -9.57
C TYR A 178 3.34 -4.21 -8.90
N TYR A 179 4.33 -3.95 -9.74
CA TYR A 179 5.53 -3.21 -9.40
C TYR A 179 5.19 -1.71 -9.45
N ARG A 180 5.22 -1.03 -8.30
CA ARG A 180 4.96 0.41 -8.19
C ARG A 180 6.28 1.13 -7.93
N THR A 181 6.55 2.17 -8.73
CA THR A 181 7.69 3.06 -8.54
C THR A 181 7.23 4.51 -8.65
N GLU A 182 8.01 5.40 -8.04
CA GLU A 182 7.89 6.83 -8.28
C GLU A 182 8.67 7.24 -9.53
N SER A 183 8.27 8.34 -10.16
CA SER A 183 9.05 8.98 -11.22
C SER A 183 10.31 9.59 -10.61
N ALA A 184 11.46 9.44 -11.30
CA ALA A 184 12.70 10.08 -10.89
C ALA A 184 12.62 11.62 -10.94
N ALA A 185 11.81 12.16 -11.86
CA ALA A 185 11.46 13.57 -11.89
C ALA A 185 10.31 13.83 -10.91
N LYS A 186 10.60 14.55 -9.82
CA LYS A 186 9.56 15.19 -9.01
C LYS A 186 9.13 16.45 -9.75
N ALA A 187 7.91 16.46 -10.29
CA ALA A 187 7.34 17.71 -10.78
C ALA A 187 7.28 18.70 -9.62
N ASP A 188 7.69 19.96 -9.86
CA ASP A 188 7.59 21.02 -8.87
C ASP A 188 6.16 21.05 -8.31
N LYS A 189 6.03 20.76 -7.02
CA LYS A 189 4.73 20.71 -6.35
C LYS A 189 4.22 22.13 -6.23
N LEU A 190 3.44 22.55 -7.23
CA LEU A 190 2.70 23.82 -7.28
C LEU A 190 1.92 24.01 -5.98
N GLY A 191 2.48 24.78 -5.05
CA GLY A 191 1.90 25.03 -3.73
C GLY A 191 2.91 25.18 -2.59
N VAL A 192 4.15 24.75 -2.78
CA VAL A 192 5.26 25.12 -1.88
C VAL A 192 5.84 26.43 -2.37
N GLN A 193 5.53 27.56 -1.72
CA GLN A 193 6.41 28.71 -1.80
C GLN A 193 7.72 28.30 -1.13
N LEU A 194 8.64 27.75 -1.91
CA LEU A 194 10.03 27.69 -1.51
C LEU A 194 10.46 29.14 -1.31
N GLU A 195 10.86 29.50 -0.09
CA GLU A 195 11.59 30.75 0.11
C GLU A 195 12.78 30.70 -0.83
N ARG A 196 12.70 31.52 -1.89
CA ARG A 196 13.82 31.74 -2.80
C ARG A 196 14.87 32.51 -2.00
N VAL A 197 15.78 31.79 -1.37
CA VAL A 197 17.07 32.37 -0.98
C VAL A 197 17.78 32.67 -2.29
N ALA A 198 17.88 33.96 -2.63
CA ALA A 198 18.54 34.41 -3.84
C ALA A 198 20.00 33.92 -3.83
N LEU A 199 20.29 32.90 -4.62
CA LEU A 199 21.66 32.56 -4.99
C LEU A 199 22.11 33.62 -6.00
N GLY A 200 23.18 34.33 -5.67
CA GLY A 200 23.76 35.38 -6.51
C GLY A 200 24.15 34.86 -7.89
N ASP A 201 24.00 35.74 -8.87
CA ASP A 201 24.14 35.45 -10.30
C ASP A 201 25.48 34.79 -10.66
N ALA A 202 25.42 33.62 -11.29
CA ALA A 202 26.52 33.03 -12.05
C ALA A 202 26.06 32.80 -13.50
N PRO A 203 26.95 32.95 -14.49
CA PRO A 203 26.59 33.35 -15.85
C PRO A 203 25.95 32.25 -16.71
N SER A 204 25.28 32.73 -17.75
CA SER A 204 24.39 32.04 -18.68
C SER A 204 25.01 30.97 -19.58
N ALA A 205 24.14 29.99 -19.90
CA ALA A 205 24.00 29.21 -21.13
C ALA A 205 24.79 27.90 -21.28
N GLU A 206 24.04 26.79 -21.30
CA GLU A 206 23.88 25.95 -22.50
C GLU A 206 22.57 25.13 -22.39
N GLU A 207 21.67 25.30 -23.36
CA GLU A 207 20.40 24.58 -23.47
C GLU A 207 20.64 23.09 -23.78
N CYS A 208 20.07 22.19 -22.96
CA CYS A 208 20.05 20.75 -23.23
C CYS A 208 18.75 20.35 -23.93
N THR A 209 18.81 20.28 -25.25
CA THR A 209 17.71 19.91 -26.17
C THR A 209 17.53 18.40 -26.24
N ALA A 210 16.98 17.75 -25.21
CA ALA A 210 16.81 16.29 -25.21
C ALA A 210 15.41 15.77 -24.82
N CYS A 211 14.39 16.63 -24.68
CA CYS A 211 13.04 16.21 -24.27
C CYS A 211 11.94 16.52 -25.30
N HIS A 212 12.28 16.64 -26.58
CA HIS A 212 11.31 16.65 -27.67
C HIS A 212 11.39 15.35 -28.48
N ALA A 213 10.80 14.28 -27.94
CA ALA A 213 10.19 13.15 -28.67
C ALA A 213 9.48 12.22 -27.69
#